data_AF-A0AAW2YUD3-F1
#
_entry.id   AF-A0AAW2YUD3-F1
#
_cell.length_a   1.000
_cell.length_b   1.000
_cell.length_c   1.000
_cell.angle_alpha   90.00
_cell.angle_beta   90.00
_cell.angle_gamma   90.00
#
_symmetry.space_group_name_H-M   'P 1'
#
loop_
_entity.id
_entity.type
_entity.pdbx_description
1 polymer ?
#
loop_
_entity_poly.entity_id
_entity_poly.type
_entity_poly.pdbx_seq_one_letter_code
_entity_poly.pdbx_strand_id
1 'polypeptide(L)'
;MRTTSDLFEDLRIKLDDFIRQLEITVQNTVEEEKQRVEQEMSEKMKEIDEKQKKLDELEKKYNNTIVGNRVKLDIGGTLFSTTISTLTSQKNSFFSAMFSKDFGVKPEADGSYFIDREANDFSLILSRLRGEEVDKKMKSLSNERRERLFEDINYYCLQDTFSDYINPTCVQCVATLNSYDKIGLIIELNNDEIASCAGFADFTRDRTIKIWNTREGKCIATLISHTHNIYSLTKLRNRRFASGSLDKTIKIW
;
A
#
# COMPACT_ATOMS: atom_id res chain seq x y z
N MET A 1 45.38 -97.57 32.28
CA MET A 1 45.02 -97.20 30.89
C MET A 1 43.71 -96.43 30.96
N ARG A 2 43.68 -95.15 30.55
CA ARG A 2 42.40 -94.47 30.32
C ARG A 2 41.67 -95.25 29.24
N THR A 3 40.39 -95.56 29.45
CA THR A 3 39.61 -96.24 28.42
C THR A 3 39.33 -95.24 27.28
N THR A 4 39.10 -95.74 26.07
CA THR A 4 38.72 -94.89 24.93
C THR A 4 37.47 -94.05 25.22
N SER A 5 36.59 -94.55 26.11
CA SER A 5 35.41 -93.84 26.61
C SER A 5 35.77 -92.60 27.43
N ASP A 6 36.77 -92.67 28.31
CA ASP A 6 37.18 -91.55 29.16
C ASP A 6 37.77 -90.40 28.32
N LEU A 7 38.51 -90.72 27.25
CA LEU A 7 39.03 -89.73 26.31
C LEU A 7 37.93 -89.06 25.49
N PHE A 8 36.87 -89.79 25.13
CA PHE A 8 35.75 -89.26 24.36
C PHE A 8 34.93 -88.26 25.19
N GLU A 9 34.73 -88.56 26.48
CA GLU A 9 34.02 -87.67 27.40
C GLU A 9 34.82 -86.40 27.72
N ASP A 10 36.15 -86.51 27.92
CA ASP A 10 37.05 -85.34 28.05
C ASP A 10 36.99 -84.44 26.79
N LEU A 11 36.89 -85.03 25.59
CA LEU A 11 36.80 -84.28 24.33
C LEU A 11 35.45 -83.57 24.18
N ARG A 12 34.36 -84.25 24.58
CA ARG A 12 33.00 -83.71 24.57
C ARG A 12 32.88 -82.52 25.51
N ILE A 13 33.41 -82.63 26.72
CA ILE A 13 33.42 -81.52 27.70
C ILE A 13 34.17 -80.31 27.13
N LYS A 14 35.33 -80.52 26.49
CA LYS A 14 36.08 -79.43 25.84
C LYS A 14 35.33 -78.80 24.67
N LEU A 15 34.59 -79.60 23.89
CA LEU A 15 33.78 -79.10 22.78
C LEU A 15 32.59 -78.28 23.29
N ASP A 16 31.89 -78.75 24.33
CA ASP A 16 30.78 -78.04 24.94
C ASP A 16 31.24 -76.71 25.59
N ASP A 17 32.42 -76.71 26.22
CA ASP A 17 33.01 -75.49 26.78
C ASP A 17 33.43 -74.50 25.68
N PHE A 18 33.98 -74.98 24.57
CA PHE A 18 34.29 -74.16 23.41
C PHE A 18 33.04 -73.57 22.74
N ILE A 19 31.97 -74.35 22.60
CA ILE A 19 30.68 -73.86 22.09
C ILE A 19 30.12 -72.77 22.99
N ARG A 20 30.14 -72.95 24.32
CA ARG A 20 29.71 -71.92 25.27
C ARG A 20 30.53 -70.64 25.16
N GLN A 21 31.85 -70.75 25.03
CA GLN A 21 32.72 -69.58 24.86
C GLN A 21 32.42 -68.84 23.55
N LEU A 22 32.16 -69.57 22.47
CA LEU A 22 31.72 -68.99 21.20
C LEU A 22 30.36 -68.29 21.32
N GLU A 23 29.37 -68.93 21.96
CA GLU A 23 28.04 -68.34 22.18
C GLU A 23 28.11 -67.03 22.96
N ILE A 24 28.89 -67.01 24.06
CA ILE A 24 29.11 -65.82 24.87
C ILE A 24 29.81 -64.73 24.05
N THR A 25 30.85 -65.09 23.30
CA THR A 25 31.58 -64.12 22.46
C THR A 25 30.65 -63.48 21.44
N VAL A 26 29.86 -64.29 20.71
CA VAL A 26 28.91 -63.81 19.71
C VAL A 26 27.83 -62.93 20.35
N GLN A 27 27.26 -63.33 21.49
CA GLN A 27 26.27 -62.52 22.20
C GLN A 27 26.83 -61.16 22.62
N ASN A 28 28.06 -61.13 23.14
CA ASN A 28 28.71 -59.88 23.54
C ASN A 28 28.95 -58.97 22.32
N THR A 29 29.47 -59.50 21.20
CA THR A 29 29.71 -58.68 20.00
C THR A 29 28.40 -58.13 19.42
N VAL A 30 27.32 -58.92 19.45
CA VAL A 30 26.00 -58.48 18.99
C VAL A 30 25.44 -57.38 19.89
N GLU A 31 25.56 -57.51 21.22
CA GLU A 31 25.05 -56.49 22.15
C GLU A 31 25.87 -55.18 22.07
N GLU A 32 27.20 -55.27 21.88
CA GLU A 32 28.06 -54.11 21.66
C GLU A 32 27.68 -53.34 20.38
N GLU A 33 27.54 -54.04 19.25
CA GLU A 33 27.14 -53.41 17.99
C GLU A 33 25.70 -52.86 18.06
N LYS A 34 24.79 -53.54 18.77
CA LYS A 34 23.44 -53.02 19.01
C LYS A 34 23.46 -51.72 19.81
N GLN A 35 24.22 -51.66 20.90
CA GLN A 35 24.36 -50.42 21.70
C GLN A 35 24.97 -49.28 20.89
N ARG A 36 25.96 -49.59 20.03
CA ARG A 36 26.58 -48.62 19.13
C ARG A 36 25.56 -48.05 18.13
N VAL A 37 24.75 -48.91 17.51
CA VAL A 37 23.70 -48.47 16.57
C VAL A 37 22.62 -47.67 17.28
N GLU A 38 22.21 -48.05 18.49
CA GLU A 38 21.22 -47.31 19.28
C GLU A 38 21.73 -45.92 19.67
N GLN A 39 23.02 -45.78 20.02
CA GLN A 39 23.64 -44.48 20.28
C GLN A 39 23.66 -43.61 19.03
N GLU A 40 24.11 -44.14 17.88
CA GLU A 40 24.15 -43.37 16.62
C GLU A 40 22.73 -42.93 16.19
N MET A 41 21.73 -43.80 16.38
CA MET A 41 20.34 -43.48 16.10
C MET A 41 19.80 -42.38 17.02
N SER A 42 20.14 -42.42 18.31
CA SER A 42 19.76 -41.39 19.29
C SER A 42 20.38 -40.02 18.97
N GLU A 43 21.64 -39.99 18.56
CA GLU A 43 22.32 -38.75 18.13
C GLU A 43 21.68 -38.17 16.86
N LYS A 44 21.42 -39.00 15.85
CA LYS A 44 20.73 -38.56 14.63
C LYS A 44 19.31 -38.06 14.90
N MET A 45 18.59 -38.66 15.85
CA MET A 45 17.25 -38.21 16.23
C MET A 45 17.28 -36.79 16.80
N LYS A 46 18.27 -36.48 17.66
CA LYS A 46 18.46 -35.12 18.19
C LYS A 46 18.80 -34.11 17.09
N GLU A 47 19.64 -34.50 16.14
CA GLU A 47 19.98 -33.64 15.00
C GLU A 47 18.76 -33.33 14.11
N ILE A 48 17.87 -34.32 13.92
CA ILE A 48 16.61 -34.13 13.20
C ILE A 48 15.69 -33.17 13.96
N ASP A 49 15.53 -33.33 15.27
CA ASP A 49 14.70 -32.43 16.10
C ASP A 49 15.20 -30.98 16.05
N GLU A 50 16.51 -30.76 16.07
CA GLU A 50 17.10 -29.42 15.92
C GLU A 50 16.86 -28.83 14.53
N LYS A 51 16.99 -29.64 13.48
CA LYS A 51 16.69 -29.21 12.10
C LYS A 51 15.21 -28.87 11.94
N GLN A 52 14.32 -29.63 12.56
CA GLN A 52 12.89 -29.38 12.52
C GLN A 52 12.53 -28.03 13.17
N LYS A 53 13.10 -27.73 14.35
CA LYS A 53 12.91 -26.43 15.00
C LYS A 53 13.38 -25.25 14.13
N LYS A 54 14.54 -25.38 13.49
CA LYS A 54 15.05 -24.36 12.56
C LYS A 54 14.15 -24.17 11.35
N LEU A 55 13.57 -25.25 10.84
CA LEU A 55 12.61 -25.20 9.73
C LEU A 55 11.35 -24.44 10.15
N ASP A 56 10.78 -24.75 11.31
CA ASP A 56 9.59 -24.07 11.85
C ASP A 56 9.84 -22.56 12.08
N GLU A 57 11.03 -22.18 12.55
CA GLU A 57 11.43 -20.77 12.69
C GLU A 57 11.57 -20.07 11.33
N LEU A 58 12.16 -20.74 10.35
CA LEU A 58 12.28 -20.22 8.99
C LEU A 58 10.91 -20.08 8.32
N GLU A 59 9.98 -21.01 8.52
CA GLU A 59 8.60 -20.90 8.05
C GLU A 59 7.88 -19.71 8.67
N LYS A 60 8.01 -19.51 9.99
CA LYS A 60 7.45 -18.31 10.65
C LYS A 60 8.04 -17.02 10.09
N LYS A 61 9.36 -16.98 9.87
CA LYS A 61 10.03 -15.83 9.28
C LYS A 61 9.58 -15.58 7.84
N TYR A 62 9.48 -16.63 7.03
CA TYR A 62 8.99 -16.59 5.66
C TYR A 62 7.55 -16.07 5.60
N ASN A 63 6.66 -16.62 6.43
CA ASN A 63 5.26 -16.22 6.50
C ASN A 63 5.11 -14.76 6.93
N ASN A 64 5.89 -14.29 7.92
CA ASN A 64 5.85 -12.89 8.33
C ASN A 64 6.45 -11.92 7.29
N THR A 65 7.41 -12.36 6.49
CA THR A 65 8.13 -11.48 5.53
C THR A 65 7.45 -11.43 4.16
N ILE A 66 6.86 -12.54 3.71
CA ILE A 66 6.38 -12.72 2.33
C ILE A 66 4.85 -12.96 2.27
N VAL A 67 4.29 -13.78 3.16
CA VAL A 67 2.85 -14.13 3.13
C VAL A 67 2.00 -13.07 3.82
N GLY A 68 2.46 -12.51 4.94
CA GLY A 68 1.83 -11.38 5.63
C GLY A 68 1.82 -10.08 4.83
N ASN A 69 2.53 -10.06 3.70
CA ASN A 69 2.54 -8.94 2.77
C ASN A 69 1.56 -9.11 1.61
N ARG A 70 0.90 -10.26 1.38
CA ARG A 70 -0.06 -10.40 0.28
C ARG A 70 -1.46 -10.00 0.70
N VAL A 71 -2.13 -9.23 -0.15
CA VAL A 71 -3.50 -8.74 0.05
C VAL A 71 -4.37 -9.22 -1.10
N LYS A 72 -5.58 -9.68 -0.76
CA LYS A 72 -6.65 -9.95 -1.71
C LYS A 72 -7.54 -8.71 -1.80
N LEU A 73 -7.84 -8.28 -3.02
CA LEU A 73 -8.73 -7.16 -3.28
C LEU A 73 -9.88 -7.67 -4.16
N ASP A 74 -11.11 -7.33 -3.81
CA ASP A 74 -12.25 -7.47 -4.71
C ASP A 74 -12.55 -6.09 -5.31
N ILE A 75 -12.37 -5.97 -6.62
CA ILE A 75 -12.58 -4.72 -7.36
C ILE A 75 -13.78 -4.90 -8.27
N GLY A 76 -14.93 -4.37 -7.86
CA GLY A 76 -16.18 -4.46 -8.62
C GLY A 76 -16.60 -5.90 -8.98
N GLY A 77 -16.29 -6.87 -8.11
CA GLY A 77 -16.57 -8.30 -8.32
C GLY A 77 -15.42 -9.10 -8.94
N THR A 78 -14.28 -8.47 -9.24
CA THR A 78 -13.09 -9.14 -9.77
C THR A 78 -11.99 -9.24 -8.71
N LEU A 79 -11.52 -10.46 -8.44
CA LEU A 79 -10.49 -10.71 -7.45
C LEU A 79 -9.08 -10.44 -7.98
N PHE A 80 -8.34 -9.60 -7.27
CA PHE A 80 -6.92 -9.32 -7.47
C PHE A 80 -6.10 -9.79 -6.27
N SER A 81 -4.84 -10.14 -6.54
CA SER A 81 -3.85 -10.35 -5.48
C SER A 81 -2.60 -9.51 -5.74
N THR A 82 -2.09 -8.88 -4.70
CA THR A 82 -0.89 -8.04 -4.75
C THR A 82 -0.21 -8.01 -3.38
N THR A 83 0.84 -7.20 -3.21
CA THR A 83 1.47 -6.99 -1.90
C THR A 83 1.13 -5.62 -1.29
N ILE A 84 1.15 -5.55 0.05
CA ILE A 84 1.08 -4.31 0.82
C ILE A 84 2.17 -3.35 0.32
N SER A 85 3.40 -3.84 0.13
CA SER A 85 4.51 -3.00 -0.37
C SER A 85 4.23 -2.35 -1.72
N THR A 86 3.52 -3.02 -2.63
CA THR A 86 3.10 -2.44 -3.92
C THR A 86 2.04 -1.38 -3.72
N LEU A 87 1.03 -1.65 -2.89
CA LEU A 87 -0.07 -0.73 -2.59
C LEU A 87 0.39 0.50 -1.80
N THR A 88 1.34 0.32 -0.89
CA THR A 88 1.93 1.39 -0.05
C THR A 88 3.22 1.96 -0.64
N SER A 89 3.53 1.66 -1.90
CA SER A 89 4.71 2.22 -2.58
C SER A 89 4.66 3.74 -2.61
N GLN A 90 3.46 4.30 -2.73
CA GLN A 90 3.17 5.72 -2.70
C GLN A 90 2.60 6.13 -1.33
N LYS A 91 3.42 6.80 -0.52
CA LYS A 91 3.08 7.14 0.89
C LYS A 91 1.86 8.04 1.03
N ASN A 92 1.60 8.89 0.04
CA ASN A 92 0.48 9.84 0.05
C ASN A 92 -0.76 9.31 -0.70
N SER A 93 -0.80 8.02 -1.03
CA SER A 93 -1.93 7.41 -1.74
C SER A 93 -3.03 6.96 -0.79
N PHE A 94 -4.24 6.83 -1.33
CA PHE A 94 -5.38 6.22 -0.62
C PHE A 94 -5.04 4.80 -0.14
N PHE A 95 -4.34 4.01 -0.95
CA PHE A 95 -3.92 2.66 -0.58
C PHE A 95 -2.96 2.67 0.62
N SER A 96 -2.04 3.63 0.67
CA SER A 96 -1.16 3.77 1.83
C SER A 96 -1.91 4.11 3.11
N ALA A 97 -2.99 4.90 3.03
CA ALA A 97 -3.86 5.17 4.16
C ALA A 97 -4.72 3.95 4.53
N MET A 98 -5.31 3.28 3.54
CA MET A 98 -6.17 2.09 3.71
C MET A 98 -5.43 0.94 4.41
N PHE A 99 -4.18 0.72 4.03
CA PHE A 99 -3.32 -0.32 4.60
C PHE A 99 -2.37 0.20 5.69
N SER A 100 -2.52 1.46 6.14
CA SER A 100 -1.89 1.91 7.38
C SER A 100 -2.63 1.36 8.59
N LYS A 101 -1.98 1.39 9.76
CA LYS A 101 -2.62 0.98 11.02
C LYS A 101 -3.73 1.94 11.48
N ASP A 102 -3.91 3.07 10.81
CA ASP A 102 -4.68 4.20 11.32
C ASP A 102 -6.15 4.19 10.88
N PHE A 103 -6.47 3.55 9.74
CA PHE A 103 -7.83 3.62 9.16
C PHE A 103 -8.74 2.43 9.47
N GLY A 104 -8.21 1.35 10.05
CA GLY A 104 -9.03 0.25 10.61
C GLY A 104 -9.95 -0.47 9.61
N VAL A 105 -9.67 -0.39 8.32
CA VAL A 105 -10.45 -1.08 7.28
C VAL A 105 -10.35 -2.58 7.52
N LYS A 106 -11.50 -3.25 7.66
CA LYS A 106 -11.56 -4.69 7.89
C LYS A 106 -11.86 -5.41 6.57
N PRO A 107 -11.19 -6.54 6.29
CA PRO A 107 -11.54 -7.36 5.16
C PRO A 107 -12.89 -8.05 5.37
N GLU A 108 -13.45 -8.57 4.28
CA GLU A 108 -14.61 -9.45 4.28
C GLU A 108 -14.30 -10.82 4.92
N ALA A 109 -15.32 -11.67 5.04
CA ALA A 109 -15.20 -12.99 5.66
C ALA A 109 -14.17 -13.90 4.98
N ASP A 110 -13.91 -13.70 3.69
CA ASP A 110 -12.94 -14.46 2.89
C ASP A 110 -11.51 -13.86 2.92
N GLY A 111 -11.34 -12.75 3.64
CA GLY A 111 -10.08 -12.02 3.77
C GLY A 111 -9.78 -11.03 2.64
N SER A 112 -10.73 -10.76 1.74
CA SER A 112 -10.59 -9.76 0.69
C SER A 112 -11.01 -8.37 1.12
N TYR A 113 -10.48 -7.33 0.48
CA TYR A 113 -10.92 -5.95 0.66
C TYR A 113 -11.70 -5.49 -0.56
N PHE A 114 -12.96 -5.10 -0.36
CA PHE A 114 -13.83 -4.66 -1.43
C PHE A 114 -13.60 -3.18 -1.79
N ILE A 115 -13.53 -2.89 -3.10
CA ILE A 115 -13.47 -1.55 -3.67
C ILE A 115 -14.45 -1.48 -4.85
N ASP A 116 -15.42 -0.57 -4.77
CA ASP A 116 -16.44 -0.38 -5.79
C ASP A 116 -15.91 0.44 -6.98
N ARG A 117 -15.10 -0.21 -7.83
CA ARG A 117 -14.45 0.38 -9.01
C ARG A 117 -14.32 -0.63 -10.16
N GLU A 118 -14.01 -0.13 -11.36
CA GLU A 118 -13.86 -0.96 -12.54
C GLU A 118 -12.53 -1.74 -12.55
N ALA A 119 -12.63 -3.07 -12.58
CA ALA A 119 -11.47 -3.98 -12.55
C ALA A 119 -10.45 -3.75 -13.67
N ASN A 120 -10.91 -3.41 -14.87
CA ASN A 120 -10.03 -3.21 -16.03
C ASN A 120 -9.12 -2.00 -15.88
N ASP A 121 -9.62 -0.94 -15.25
CA ASP A 121 -8.89 0.31 -15.02
C ASP A 121 -7.99 0.17 -13.80
N PHE A 122 -8.48 -0.49 -12.75
CA PHE A 122 -7.65 -0.89 -11.62
C PHE A 122 -6.48 -1.79 -12.04
N SER A 123 -6.66 -2.69 -13.01
CA SER A 123 -5.57 -3.53 -13.51
C SER A 123 -4.42 -2.70 -14.09
N LEU A 124 -4.70 -1.57 -14.76
CA LEU A 124 -3.68 -0.66 -15.29
C LEU A 124 -2.97 0.07 -14.14
N ILE A 125 -3.73 0.53 -13.16
CA ILE A 125 -3.20 1.16 -11.94
C ILE A 125 -2.25 0.20 -11.23
N LEU A 126 -2.68 -1.04 -11.03
CA LEU A 126 -1.90 -2.06 -10.34
C LEU A 126 -0.63 -2.44 -11.11
N SER A 127 -0.70 -2.59 -12.43
CA SER A 127 0.49 -2.79 -13.27
C SER A 127 1.49 -1.65 -13.09
N ARG A 128 1.03 -0.40 -13.10
CA ARG A 128 1.92 0.76 -12.90
C ARG A 128 2.52 0.80 -11.50
N LEU A 129 1.75 0.50 -10.45
CA LEU A 129 2.26 0.41 -9.07
C LEU A 129 3.32 -0.68 -8.89
N ARG A 130 3.30 -1.73 -9.72
CA ARG A 130 4.34 -2.76 -9.78
C ARG A 130 5.60 -2.32 -10.54
N GLY A 131 5.57 -1.15 -11.17
CA GLY A 131 6.64 -0.66 -12.03
C GLY A 131 6.61 -1.23 -13.45
N GLU A 132 5.50 -1.84 -13.88
CA GLU A 132 5.35 -2.36 -15.24
C GLU A 132 5.18 -1.22 -16.25
N GLU A 133 5.62 -1.44 -17.49
CA GLU A 133 5.42 -0.50 -18.61
C GLU A 133 3.97 -0.52 -19.08
N VAL A 134 3.27 0.62 -18.99
CA VAL A 134 1.85 0.75 -19.36
C VAL A 134 1.62 1.67 -20.57
N ASP A 135 2.68 2.21 -21.17
CA ASP A 135 2.62 3.20 -22.26
C ASP A 135 1.76 2.77 -23.44
N LYS A 136 1.97 1.56 -23.94
CA LYS A 136 1.23 1.02 -25.09
C LYS A 136 -0.25 0.90 -24.78
N LYS A 137 -0.59 0.39 -23.58
CA LYS A 137 -1.98 0.25 -23.15
C LYS A 137 -2.62 1.62 -22.98
N MET A 138 -1.94 2.56 -22.34
CA MET A 138 -2.43 3.93 -22.13
C MET A 138 -2.71 4.69 -23.44
N LYS A 139 -1.83 4.55 -24.43
CA LYS A 139 -2.01 5.17 -25.76
C LYS A 139 -3.17 4.56 -26.55
N SER A 140 -3.49 3.28 -26.31
CA SER A 140 -4.59 2.57 -26.99
C SER A 140 -5.98 2.83 -26.40
N LEU A 141 -6.08 3.51 -25.24
CA LEU A 141 -7.36 3.80 -24.59
C LEU A 141 -8.18 4.82 -25.39
N SER A 142 -9.50 4.62 -25.43
CA SER A 142 -10.45 5.65 -25.88
C SER A 142 -10.43 6.85 -24.93
N ASN A 143 -10.86 8.01 -25.42
CA ASN A 143 -10.90 9.23 -24.61
C ASN A 143 -11.81 9.07 -23.38
N GLU A 144 -13.02 8.53 -23.56
CA GLU A 144 -13.97 8.26 -22.46
C GLU A 144 -13.39 7.35 -21.38
N ARG A 145 -12.65 6.31 -21.79
CA ARG A 145 -12.02 5.40 -20.82
C ARG A 145 -10.82 6.05 -20.12
N ARG A 146 -10.09 6.91 -20.82
CA ARG A 146 -8.99 7.67 -20.24
C ARG A 146 -9.50 8.64 -19.17
N GLU A 147 -10.63 9.30 -19.42
CA GLU A 147 -11.28 10.18 -18.43
C GLU A 147 -11.67 9.42 -17.16
N ARG A 148 -12.37 8.28 -17.29
CA ARG A 148 -12.72 7.41 -16.15
C ARG A 148 -11.49 6.93 -15.37
N LEU A 149 -10.44 6.50 -16.07
CA LEU A 149 -9.20 6.10 -15.44
C LEU A 149 -8.54 7.25 -14.67
N PHE A 150 -8.66 8.50 -15.13
CA PHE A 150 -8.16 9.66 -14.39
C PHE A 150 -8.99 9.98 -13.15
N GLU A 151 -10.30 9.78 -13.18
CA GLU A 151 -11.14 9.87 -11.97
C GLU A 151 -10.66 8.87 -10.91
N ASP A 152 -10.34 7.65 -11.32
CA ASP A 152 -9.78 6.64 -10.42
C ASP A 152 -8.37 7.01 -9.91
N ILE A 153 -7.48 7.49 -10.78
CA ILE A 153 -6.15 7.97 -10.36
C ILE A 153 -6.27 9.09 -9.33
N ASN A 154 -7.23 10.00 -9.51
CA ASN A 154 -7.51 11.08 -8.56
C ASN A 154 -8.10 10.55 -7.25
N TYR A 155 -9.07 9.64 -7.33
CA TYR A 155 -9.67 8.98 -6.17
C TYR A 155 -8.63 8.29 -5.28
N TYR A 156 -7.64 7.63 -5.91
CA TYR A 156 -6.56 6.96 -5.19
C TYR A 156 -5.38 7.86 -4.79
N CYS A 157 -5.42 9.16 -5.11
CA CYS A 157 -4.32 10.11 -4.92
C CYS A 157 -2.99 9.63 -5.55
N LEU A 158 -3.04 9.21 -6.83
CA LEU A 158 -1.90 8.67 -7.58
C LEU A 158 -1.38 9.59 -8.69
N GLN A 159 -1.65 10.90 -8.61
CA GLN A 159 -1.30 11.86 -9.66
C GLN A 159 0.21 11.84 -9.97
N ASP A 160 1.05 11.78 -8.95
CA ASP A 160 2.52 11.73 -9.10
C ASP A 160 2.99 10.47 -9.84
N THR A 161 2.25 9.35 -9.74
CA THR A 161 2.61 8.08 -10.41
C THR A 161 2.28 8.09 -11.90
N PHE A 162 1.31 8.93 -12.29
CA PHE A 162 0.78 9.05 -13.64
C PHE A 162 1.05 10.43 -14.27
N SER A 163 1.97 11.21 -13.70
CA SER A 163 2.31 12.56 -14.17
C SER A 163 2.63 12.62 -15.66
N ASP A 164 3.26 11.57 -16.19
CA ASP A 164 3.65 11.48 -17.60
C ASP A 164 2.44 11.38 -18.56
N TYR A 165 1.28 10.96 -18.05
CA TYR A 165 0.06 10.75 -18.83
C TYR A 165 -1.01 11.79 -18.54
N ILE A 166 -0.94 12.46 -17.40
CA ILE A 166 -1.82 13.58 -17.07
C ILE A 166 -1.44 14.71 -18.02
N ASN A 167 -2.21 14.83 -19.10
CA ASN A 167 -2.10 15.97 -20.00
C ASN A 167 -2.47 17.21 -19.15
N PRO A 168 -1.58 18.22 -19.01
CA PRO A 168 -1.86 19.42 -18.21
C PRO A 168 -3.07 20.24 -18.73
N THR A 169 -3.77 19.75 -19.75
CA THR A 169 -4.93 20.34 -20.38
C THR A 169 -6.28 19.81 -19.87
N CYS A 170 -6.33 18.73 -19.08
CA CYS A 170 -7.56 18.32 -18.38
C CYS A 170 -7.79 19.20 -17.14
N VAL A 171 -8.12 20.47 -17.39
CA VAL A 171 -8.58 21.40 -16.36
C VAL A 171 -10.05 21.10 -16.08
N GLN A 172 -10.32 20.17 -15.18
CA GLN A 172 -11.67 20.03 -14.62
C GLN A 172 -11.96 21.23 -13.71
N CYS A 173 -13.15 21.80 -13.83
CA CYS A 173 -13.58 22.85 -12.89
C CYS A 173 -13.64 22.26 -11.47
N VAL A 174 -12.68 22.63 -10.62
CA VAL A 174 -12.59 22.13 -9.23
C VAL A 174 -13.63 22.80 -8.33
N ALA A 175 -14.04 24.04 -8.65
CA ALA A 175 -15.06 24.78 -7.91
C ALA A 175 -15.68 25.89 -8.77
N THR A 176 -16.98 26.13 -8.59
CA THR A 176 -17.71 27.29 -9.14
C THR A 176 -18.18 28.18 -7.99
N LEU A 177 -17.70 29.43 -7.95
CA LEU A 177 -18.01 30.39 -6.87
C LEU A 177 -19.07 31.40 -7.33
N ASN A 178 -20.33 31.13 -7.01
CA ASN A 178 -21.46 31.99 -7.38
C ASN A 178 -21.67 33.09 -6.33
N SER A 179 -21.65 34.36 -6.72
CA SER A 179 -21.85 35.48 -5.79
C SER A 179 -22.40 36.76 -6.37
N TYR A 180 -22.06 37.07 -7.61
CA TYR A 180 -22.45 38.29 -8.28
C TYR A 180 -23.22 37.94 -9.55
N ASP A 181 -24.22 38.74 -9.91
CA ASP A 181 -24.90 38.63 -11.20
C ASP A 181 -23.96 38.91 -12.38
N LYS A 182 -22.91 39.73 -12.14
CA LYS A 182 -21.79 39.98 -13.04
C LYS A 182 -20.51 40.07 -12.24
N ILE A 183 -19.51 39.28 -12.60
CA ILE A 183 -18.17 39.36 -11.99
C ILE A 183 -17.34 40.35 -12.78
N GLY A 184 -16.61 41.22 -12.08
CA GLY A 184 -15.74 42.24 -12.68
C GLY A 184 -14.29 41.79 -12.74
N LEU A 185 -13.61 41.87 -11.60
CA LEU A 185 -12.18 41.61 -11.50
C LEU A 185 -11.91 40.56 -10.42
N ILE A 186 -10.85 39.78 -10.63
CA ILE A 186 -10.36 38.77 -9.69
C ILE A 186 -8.85 38.95 -9.54
N ILE A 187 -8.35 38.89 -8.31
CA ILE A 187 -6.92 38.84 -8.00
C ILE A 187 -6.61 37.70 -7.04
N GLU A 188 -5.42 37.13 -7.18
CA GLU A 188 -4.87 36.23 -6.18
C GLU A 188 -4.39 37.04 -4.97
N LEU A 189 -4.76 36.61 -3.76
CA LEU A 189 -4.21 37.14 -2.52
C LEU A 189 -3.05 36.25 -2.06
N ASN A 190 -3.20 35.46 -1.01
CA ASN A 190 -2.19 34.49 -0.54
C ASN A 190 -2.88 33.24 0.01
N ASN A 191 -2.14 32.15 0.24
CA ASN A 191 -2.61 30.96 0.97
C ASN A 191 -4.00 30.47 0.55
N ASP A 192 -4.18 30.07 -0.71
CA ASP A 192 -5.46 29.55 -1.19
C ASP A 192 -6.60 30.58 -1.07
N GLU A 193 -6.32 31.89 -1.16
CA GLU A 193 -7.34 32.95 -1.14
C GLU A 193 -7.35 33.80 -2.41
N ILE A 194 -8.55 34.16 -2.86
CA ILE A 194 -8.77 35.09 -3.97
C ILE A 194 -9.72 36.21 -3.56
N ALA A 195 -9.50 37.41 -4.09
CA ALA A 195 -10.46 38.51 -3.99
C ALA A 195 -11.16 38.72 -5.33
N SER A 196 -12.44 39.04 -5.26
CA SER A 196 -13.28 39.31 -6.44
C SER A 196 -14.19 40.49 -6.18
N CYS A 197 -14.52 41.25 -7.23
CA CYS A 197 -15.53 42.30 -7.17
C CYS A 197 -16.63 42.12 -8.21
N ALA A 198 -17.78 42.74 -7.93
CA ALA A 198 -18.86 42.85 -8.89
C ALA A 198 -18.43 43.63 -10.14
N GLY A 199 -19.02 43.28 -11.28
CA GLY A 199 -18.71 43.84 -12.60
C GLY A 199 -19.30 45.23 -12.83
N PHE A 200 -18.71 45.93 -13.80
CA PHE A 200 -19.22 47.21 -14.31
C PHE A 200 -20.46 46.95 -15.15
N ALA A 201 -21.61 47.34 -14.64
CA ALA A 201 -22.73 47.68 -15.51
C ALA A 201 -23.46 48.87 -14.88
N ASP A 202 -24.12 49.66 -15.72
CA ASP A 202 -24.79 50.90 -15.33
C ASP A 202 -25.89 50.72 -14.25
N PHE A 203 -26.23 49.46 -13.93
CA PHE A 203 -27.24 49.08 -12.94
C PHE A 203 -26.75 48.08 -11.88
N THR A 204 -25.47 47.70 -11.83
CA THR A 204 -25.03 46.77 -10.76
C THR A 204 -25.05 47.50 -9.41
N ARG A 205 -25.85 46.99 -8.47
CA ARG A 205 -25.96 47.57 -7.12
C ARG A 205 -24.92 47.03 -6.16
N ASP A 206 -24.33 45.88 -6.49
CA ASP A 206 -23.33 45.25 -5.66
C ASP A 206 -21.98 45.95 -5.87
N ARG A 207 -21.53 46.66 -4.83
CA ARG A 207 -20.25 47.38 -4.81
C ARG A 207 -19.34 46.80 -3.73
N THR A 208 -19.46 45.49 -3.53
CA THR A 208 -18.70 44.75 -2.53
C THR A 208 -17.49 44.07 -3.15
N ILE A 209 -16.53 43.78 -2.30
CA ILE A 209 -15.40 42.91 -2.60
C ILE A 209 -15.56 41.67 -1.73
N LYS A 210 -15.47 40.49 -2.33
CA LYS A 210 -15.57 39.20 -1.63
C LYS A 210 -14.21 38.52 -1.65
N ILE A 211 -13.82 38.01 -0.48
CA ILE A 211 -12.65 37.18 -0.30
C ILE A 211 -13.11 35.73 -0.17
N TRP A 212 -12.46 34.85 -0.91
CA TRP A 212 -12.78 33.44 -1.00
C TRP A 212 -11.62 32.60 -0.53
N ASN A 213 -11.92 31.52 0.19
CA ASN A 213 -10.99 30.43 0.40
C ASN A 213 -11.20 29.39 -0.72
N THR A 214 -10.18 29.17 -1.54
CA THR A 214 -10.23 28.27 -2.71
C THR A 214 -10.18 26.80 -2.32
N ARG A 215 -9.65 26.46 -1.12
CA ARG A 215 -9.65 25.08 -0.60
C ARG A 215 -11.04 24.66 -0.13
N GLU A 216 -11.76 25.54 0.54
CA GLU A 216 -13.10 25.27 1.06
C GLU A 216 -14.22 25.66 0.09
N GLY A 217 -13.90 26.43 -0.95
CA GLY A 217 -14.88 26.96 -1.91
C GLY A 217 -15.87 27.96 -1.31
N LYS A 218 -15.50 28.64 -0.22
CA LYS A 218 -16.40 29.51 0.56
C LYS A 218 -15.97 30.97 0.54
N CYS A 219 -16.96 31.87 0.56
CA CYS A 219 -16.75 33.29 0.81
C CYS A 219 -16.46 33.48 2.30
N ILE A 220 -15.25 33.92 2.64
CA ILE A 220 -14.81 34.12 4.03
C ILE A 220 -15.00 35.56 4.51
N ALA A 221 -15.07 36.53 3.60
CA ALA A 221 -15.36 37.92 3.93
C ALA A 221 -16.09 38.65 2.79
N THR A 222 -17.00 39.55 3.15
CA THR A 222 -17.59 40.53 2.22
C THR A 222 -17.29 41.93 2.74
N LEU A 223 -16.53 42.68 1.97
CA LEU A 223 -16.10 44.03 2.28
C LEU A 223 -17.04 45.02 1.58
N ILE A 224 -17.74 45.83 2.35
CA ILE A 224 -18.51 46.96 1.84
C ILE A 224 -17.50 48.00 1.39
N SER A 225 -17.22 48.03 0.09
CA SER A 225 -16.02 48.72 -0.39
C SER A 225 -16.29 50.17 -0.77
N HIS A 226 -17.00 50.38 -1.88
CA HIS A 226 -17.05 51.64 -2.61
C HIS A 226 -18.49 52.07 -2.86
N THR A 227 -18.72 53.36 -3.05
CA THR A 227 -20.05 53.90 -3.40
C THR A 227 -20.31 53.90 -4.90
N HIS A 228 -19.31 53.50 -5.71
CA HIS A 228 -19.44 53.29 -7.15
C HIS A 228 -18.64 52.06 -7.62
N ASN A 229 -18.56 51.85 -8.93
CA ASN A 229 -18.03 50.63 -9.53
C ASN A 229 -16.51 50.57 -9.34
N ILE A 230 -16.00 49.37 -9.08
CA ILE A 230 -14.61 49.13 -8.70
C ILE A 230 -13.81 48.78 -9.94
N TYR A 231 -13.02 49.73 -10.47
CA TYR A 231 -12.28 49.63 -11.73
C TYR A 231 -10.94 48.91 -11.64
N SER A 232 -10.46 48.67 -10.43
CA SER A 232 -9.16 48.03 -10.24
C SER A 232 -9.11 47.28 -8.92
N LEU A 233 -8.50 46.11 -8.95
CA LEU A 233 -8.02 45.37 -7.79
C LEU A 233 -6.54 45.09 -8.01
N THR A 234 -5.71 45.33 -6.99
CA THR A 234 -4.29 44.98 -7.07
C THR A 234 -3.74 44.50 -5.73
N LYS A 235 -2.96 43.44 -5.76
CA LYS A 235 -2.28 42.90 -4.58
C LYS A 235 -1.11 43.82 -4.19
N LEU A 236 -0.99 44.14 -2.90
CA LEU A 236 0.11 44.91 -2.34
C LEU A 236 1.09 43.98 -1.60
N ARG A 237 2.29 44.51 -1.31
CA ARG A 237 3.22 43.84 -0.39
C ARG A 237 2.64 43.86 1.04
N ASN A 238 2.82 42.77 1.78
CA ASN A 238 2.37 42.56 3.18
C ASN A 238 0.89 42.18 3.36
N ARG A 239 0.39 41.17 2.61
CA ARG A 239 -0.98 40.60 2.76
C ARG A 239 -2.13 41.60 2.64
N ARG A 240 -1.90 42.71 1.95
CA ARG A 240 -2.89 43.75 1.69
C ARG A 240 -3.23 43.80 0.21
N PHE A 241 -4.33 44.45 -0.13
CA PHE A 241 -4.67 44.77 -1.51
C PHE A 241 -5.35 46.13 -1.60
N ALA A 242 -5.31 46.75 -2.78
CA ALA A 242 -5.97 48.02 -3.05
C ALA A 242 -7.13 47.83 -4.03
N SER A 243 -8.17 48.63 -3.85
CA SER A 243 -9.31 48.76 -4.75
C SER A 243 -9.44 50.20 -5.22
N GLY A 244 -9.58 50.41 -6.53
CA GLY A 244 -9.82 51.72 -7.15
C GLY A 244 -11.22 51.81 -7.74
N SER A 245 -11.92 52.93 -7.55
CA SER A 245 -13.34 53.07 -7.90
C SER A 245 -13.68 54.40 -8.56
N LEU A 246 -14.81 54.42 -9.27
CA LEU A 246 -15.40 55.64 -9.83
C LEU A 246 -15.95 56.61 -8.77
N ASP A 247 -16.02 56.19 -7.51
CA ASP A 247 -16.30 57.09 -6.39
C ASP A 247 -15.14 58.06 -6.07
N LYS A 248 -14.10 58.06 -6.92
CA LYS A 248 -12.90 58.91 -6.83
C LYS A 248 -12.01 58.56 -5.63
N THR A 249 -12.15 57.35 -5.09
CA THR A 249 -11.31 56.87 -3.99
C THR A 249 -10.54 55.61 -4.34
N ILE A 250 -9.39 55.46 -3.68
CA ILE A 250 -8.64 54.21 -3.58
C ILE A 250 -8.72 53.75 -2.12
N LYS A 251 -9.10 52.50 -1.90
CA LYS A 251 -9.14 51.88 -0.56
C LYS A 251 -8.08 50.79 -0.46
N ILE A 252 -7.48 50.67 0.71
CA ILE A 252 -6.48 49.63 1.04
C ILE A 252 -7.10 48.74 2.11
N TRP A 253 -7.01 47.43 1.88
CA TRP A 253 -7.51 46.37 2.75
C TRP A 253 -6.35 45.52 3.21
#